data_AF-A0A940MM31-F1
#
_entry.id   AF-A0A940MM31-F1
#
_cell.length_a   1.000
_cell.length_b   1.000
_cell.length_c   1.000
_cell.angle_alpha   90.00
_cell.angle_beta   90.00
_cell.angle_gamma   90.00
#
_symmetry.space_group_name_H-M   'P 1'
#
loop_
_entity.id
_entity.type
_entity.pdbx_description
1 polymer ?
#
loop_
_entity_poly.entity_id
_entity_poly.type
_entity_poly.pdbx_seq_one_letter_code
_entity_poly.pdbx_strand_id
1 'polypeptide(L)'
;MNLLDLDARWKRFNDPDRACPCCGKHFSGVFDIGFEEPQDWPHGPRTSEDMAMGDDRLTPDLCRLMGRYFLRATLPLPLRGADETFHFGLWVEVDRATLHAYIDTMEEGAPFSGYGLTANDLPGFDGDAMPVRLTSTGPERPTASAIQGPLEQAQTEGLSFDDLLDIYAASGQDIRPHLTT
;
A
#
# COMPACT_ATOMS: atom_id res chain seq x y z
N MET A 1 -26.85 2.05 3.44
CA MET A 1 -26.85 0.69 2.85
C MET A 1 -25.77 0.70 1.80
N ASN A 2 -24.73 -0.08 2.02
CA ASN A 2 -23.57 -0.18 1.14
C ASN A 2 -23.99 -1.02 -0.08
N LEU A 3 -23.65 -0.60 -1.30
CA LEU A 3 -24.09 -1.28 -2.51
C LEU A 3 -23.52 -2.71 -2.59
N LEU A 4 -22.32 -2.92 -2.05
CA LEU A 4 -21.70 -4.24 -1.94
C LEU A 4 -22.42 -5.14 -0.93
N ASP A 5 -23.29 -4.62 -0.05
CA ASP A 5 -24.21 -5.45 0.76
C ASP A 5 -25.22 -6.22 -0.09
N LEU A 6 -25.25 -6.04 -1.41
CA LEU A 6 -26.03 -6.88 -2.33
C LEU A 6 -25.20 -8.03 -2.92
N ASP A 7 -23.87 -7.97 -2.85
CA ASP A 7 -22.97 -9.05 -3.29
C ASP A 7 -22.78 -10.08 -2.17
N ALA A 8 -23.14 -11.34 -2.45
CA ALA A 8 -22.99 -12.44 -1.49
C ALA A 8 -21.53 -12.71 -1.11
N ARG A 9 -20.58 -12.48 -2.03
CA ARG A 9 -19.14 -12.62 -1.78
C ARG A 9 -18.67 -11.57 -0.78
N TRP A 10 -19.14 -10.33 -0.93
CA TRP A 10 -18.82 -9.23 0.00
C TRP A 10 -19.33 -9.51 1.41
N LYS A 11 -20.56 -10.00 1.56
CA LYS A 11 -21.11 -10.41 2.87
C LYS A 11 -20.24 -11.47 3.54
N ARG A 12 -19.85 -12.50 2.79
CA ARG A 12 -19.01 -13.59 3.30
C ARG A 12 -17.61 -13.13 3.66
N PHE A 13 -17.08 -12.16 2.92
CA PHE A 13 -15.76 -11.59 3.17
C PHE A 13 -15.72 -10.77 4.46
N ASN A 14 -16.86 -10.13 4.81
CA ASN A 14 -17.02 -9.31 6.01
C ASN A 14 -17.73 -10.02 7.17
N ASP A 15 -17.93 -11.35 7.10
CA ASP A 15 -18.55 -12.13 8.16
C ASP A 15 -17.47 -12.80 9.02
N PRO A 16 -17.13 -12.24 10.20
CA PRO A 16 -16.04 -12.75 11.04
C PRO A 16 -16.35 -14.12 11.65
N ASP A 17 -17.63 -14.51 11.72
CA ASP A 17 -18.07 -15.79 12.26
C ASP A 17 -18.10 -16.89 11.19
N ARG A 18 -17.93 -16.53 9.90
CA ARG A 18 -17.92 -17.47 8.79
C ARG A 18 -16.54 -18.09 8.58
N ALA A 19 -16.44 -19.38 8.89
CA ALA A 19 -15.36 -20.23 8.41
C ALA A 19 -15.55 -20.61 6.94
N CYS A 20 -14.50 -20.56 6.10
CA CYS A 20 -14.57 -21.09 4.74
C CYS A 20 -14.95 -22.58 4.80
N PRO A 21 -16.00 -23.03 4.07
CA PRO A 21 -16.33 -24.45 3.98
C PRO A 21 -15.19 -25.30 3.41
N CYS A 22 -14.33 -24.68 2.60
CA CYS A 22 -13.21 -25.31 1.91
C CYS A 22 -12.02 -25.66 2.82
N CYS A 23 -11.71 -24.80 3.79
CA CYS A 23 -10.44 -24.87 4.53
C CYS A 23 -10.49 -24.31 5.96
N GLY A 24 -11.64 -23.79 6.40
CA GLY A 24 -11.83 -23.22 7.74
C GLY A 24 -11.23 -21.83 7.95
N LYS A 25 -10.64 -21.19 6.93
CA LYS A 25 -10.12 -19.81 7.03
C LYS A 25 -11.25 -18.82 7.31
N HIS A 26 -10.96 -17.81 8.13
CA HIS A 26 -11.88 -16.70 8.43
C HIS A 26 -11.36 -15.43 7.76
N PHE A 27 -12.28 -14.55 7.40
CA PHE A 27 -12.01 -13.23 6.84
C PHE A 27 -12.85 -12.20 7.58
N SER A 28 -12.29 -11.02 7.79
CA SER A 28 -12.92 -9.94 8.54
C SER A 28 -12.85 -8.63 7.75
N GLY A 29 -13.21 -8.72 6.46
CA GLY A 29 -13.20 -7.59 5.55
C GLY A 29 -11.85 -7.31 4.89
N VAL A 30 -11.75 -6.10 4.35
CA VAL A 30 -10.61 -5.61 3.58
C VAL A 30 -9.33 -5.65 4.41
N PHE A 31 -8.25 -6.11 3.82
CA PHE A 31 -6.90 -6.07 4.38
C PHE A 31 -5.93 -5.41 3.40
N ASP A 32 -4.90 -4.76 3.95
CA ASP A 32 -3.91 -3.99 3.20
C ASP A 32 -2.77 -4.88 2.67
N ILE A 33 -2.11 -4.43 1.60
CA ILE A 33 -0.90 -5.06 1.05
C ILE A 33 0.30 -4.16 1.32
N GLY A 34 1.27 -4.66 2.08
CA GLY A 34 2.51 -3.96 2.38
C GLY A 34 3.73 -4.59 1.72
N PHE A 35 4.69 -3.75 1.34
CA PHE A 35 6.02 -4.17 0.88
C PHE A 35 7.04 -3.92 1.99
N GLU A 36 7.89 -4.90 2.26
CA GLU A 36 8.92 -4.79 3.31
C GLU A 36 10.13 -3.96 2.88
N GLU A 37 10.39 -3.91 1.58
CA GLU A 37 11.49 -3.18 0.96
C GLU A 37 11.09 -2.57 -0.39
N PRO A 38 11.82 -1.54 -0.88
CA PRO A 38 11.72 -1.12 -2.27
C PRO A 38 12.06 -2.27 -3.23
N GLN A 39 11.46 -2.29 -4.42
CA GLN A 39 11.67 -3.31 -5.44
C GLN A 39 13.14 -3.51 -5.81
N ASP A 40 13.91 -2.43 -5.83
CA ASP A 40 15.32 -2.44 -6.20
C ASP A 40 16.26 -2.96 -5.09
N TRP A 41 15.76 -3.24 -3.89
CA TRP A 41 16.58 -3.64 -2.75
C TRP A 41 17.23 -5.03 -2.97
N PRO A 42 18.56 -5.13 -3.09
CA PRO A 42 19.21 -6.37 -3.54
C PRO A 42 19.60 -7.32 -2.41
N HIS A 43 19.48 -6.89 -1.14
CA HIS A 43 20.07 -7.57 0.01
C HIS A 43 19.15 -8.64 0.65
N GLY A 44 18.06 -8.98 -0.04
CA GLY A 44 17.03 -9.90 0.45
C GLY A 44 16.02 -9.23 1.40
N PRO A 45 15.04 -10.00 1.90
CA PRO A 45 13.93 -9.47 2.68
C PRO A 45 14.40 -8.85 3.98
N ARG A 46 13.67 -7.85 4.48
CA ARG A 46 14.00 -7.22 5.75
C ARG A 46 13.91 -8.20 6.94
N THR A 47 15.04 -8.54 7.56
CA THR A 47 15.12 -9.47 8.71
C THR A 47 15.33 -8.81 10.06
N SER A 48 15.62 -7.51 10.10
CA SER A 48 15.81 -6.73 11.34
C SER A 48 15.21 -5.33 11.19
N GLU A 49 15.07 -4.60 12.30
CA GLU A 49 14.58 -3.22 12.28
C GLU A 49 15.54 -2.28 11.55
N ASP A 50 16.84 -2.55 11.59
CA ASP A 50 17.86 -1.79 10.90
C ASP A 50 18.78 -2.77 10.17
N MET A 51 18.80 -2.69 8.84
CA MET A 51 19.68 -3.48 7.98
C MET A 51 20.63 -2.54 7.26
N ALA A 52 21.90 -2.58 7.63
CA ALA A 52 22.95 -1.78 6.99
C ALA A 52 23.92 -2.68 6.21
N MET A 53 24.05 -2.45 4.91
CA MET A 53 24.93 -3.18 3.99
C MET A 53 25.86 -2.18 3.29
N GLY A 54 27.01 -1.90 3.92
CA GLY A 54 27.90 -0.84 3.45
C GLY A 54 27.24 0.53 3.56
N ASP A 55 27.07 1.22 2.43
CA ASP A 55 26.37 2.50 2.37
C ASP A 55 24.84 2.35 2.26
N ASP A 56 24.34 1.16 1.95
CA ASP A 56 22.91 0.90 1.87
C ASP A 56 22.34 0.67 3.26
N ARG A 57 21.14 1.19 3.52
CA ARG A 57 20.47 1.04 4.80
C ARG A 57 18.96 0.98 4.62
N LEU A 58 18.31 0.04 5.29
CA LEU A 58 16.86 -0.14 5.31
C LEU A 58 16.36 -0.16 6.75
N THR A 59 15.42 0.72 7.06
CA THR A 59 14.68 0.77 8.33
C THR A 59 13.18 0.58 8.07
N PRO A 60 12.29 0.59 9.09
CA PRO A 60 10.86 0.37 8.85
C PRO A 60 10.19 1.43 7.98
N ASP A 61 10.76 2.64 7.92
CA ASP A 61 10.15 3.80 7.26
C ASP A 61 11.09 4.51 6.26
N LEU A 62 12.41 4.26 6.32
CA LEU A 62 13.41 4.90 5.47
C LEU A 62 14.30 3.87 4.78
N CYS A 63 14.68 4.14 3.54
CA CYS A 63 15.70 3.37 2.84
C CYS A 63 16.68 4.29 2.11
N ARG A 64 17.95 3.90 2.12
CA ARG A 64 19.02 4.47 1.30
C ARG A 64 19.64 3.33 0.50
N LEU A 65 19.67 3.49 -0.82
CA LEU A 65 20.22 2.49 -1.74
C LEU A 65 21.02 3.20 -2.84
N MET A 66 22.33 2.95 -2.90
CA MET A 66 23.23 3.51 -3.93
C MET A 66 23.12 5.04 -4.10
N GLY A 67 22.90 5.77 -3.00
CA GLY A 67 22.73 7.24 -3.00
C GLY A 67 21.32 7.74 -3.35
N ARG A 68 20.36 6.85 -3.63
CA ARG A 68 18.92 7.13 -3.74
C ARG A 68 18.26 7.04 -2.36
N TYR A 69 17.12 7.69 -2.21
CA TYR A 69 16.38 7.80 -0.95
C TYR A 69 14.94 7.37 -1.13
N PHE A 70 14.42 6.63 -0.17
CA PHE A 70 13.04 6.13 -0.22
C PHE A 70 12.36 6.30 1.11
N LEU A 71 11.07 6.64 1.03
CA LEU A 71 10.16 6.76 2.17
C LEU A 71 9.10 5.67 2.07
N ARG A 72 8.75 5.06 3.20
CA ARG A 72 7.55 4.21 3.28
C ARG A 72 6.32 5.10 3.39
N ALA A 73 5.31 4.84 2.57
CA ALA A 73 4.08 5.62 2.48
C ALA A 73 2.86 4.71 2.44
N THR A 74 1.69 5.29 2.71
CA THR A 74 0.39 4.61 2.54
C THR A 74 -0.33 5.19 1.34
N LEU A 75 -0.72 4.35 0.38
CA LEU A 75 -1.52 4.74 -0.78
C LEU A 75 -2.95 4.21 -0.60
N PRO A 76 -3.91 5.06 -0.21
CA PRO A 76 -5.31 4.66 -0.06
C PRO A 76 -5.96 4.51 -1.43
N LEU A 77 -6.77 3.47 -1.58
CA LEU A 77 -7.62 3.16 -2.73
C LEU A 77 -9.04 2.87 -2.22
N PRO A 78 -9.97 3.83 -2.31
CA PRO A 78 -11.33 3.66 -1.79
C PRO A 78 -12.10 2.59 -2.58
N LEU A 79 -13.02 1.88 -1.94
CA LEU A 79 -13.90 0.92 -2.61
C LEU A 79 -15.22 1.54 -3.04
N ARG A 80 -15.57 1.37 -4.31
CA ARG A 80 -16.87 1.77 -4.84
C ARG A 80 -17.99 0.98 -4.20
N GLY A 81 -18.99 1.71 -3.73
CA GLY A 81 -20.19 1.14 -3.15
C GLY A 81 -20.07 0.83 -1.67
N ALA A 82 -18.87 0.84 -1.09
CA ALA A 82 -18.59 0.59 0.32
C ALA A 82 -17.90 1.76 1.03
N ASP A 83 -18.04 1.83 2.35
CA ASP A 83 -17.29 2.77 3.20
C ASP A 83 -16.02 2.09 3.71
N GLU A 84 -15.25 1.54 2.77
CA GLU A 84 -14.01 0.79 3.04
C GLU A 84 -12.92 1.31 2.11
N THR A 85 -11.67 1.29 2.59
CA THR A 85 -10.50 1.72 1.82
C THR A 85 -9.42 0.68 1.92
N PHE A 86 -8.95 0.21 0.78
CA PHE A 86 -7.78 -0.66 0.68
C PHE A 86 -6.52 0.20 0.64
N HIS A 87 -5.45 -0.19 1.33
CA HIS A 87 -4.18 0.52 1.26
C HIS A 87 -3.05 -0.35 0.72
N PHE A 88 -2.22 0.27 -0.11
CA PHE A 88 -0.84 -0.19 -0.30
C PHE A 88 0.09 0.47 0.71
N GLY A 89 0.86 -0.32 1.45
CA GLY A 89 2.03 0.13 2.20
C GLY A 89 3.28 0.03 1.32
N LEU A 90 3.52 1.03 0.48
CA LEU A 90 4.57 1.04 -0.53
C LEU A 90 5.78 1.87 -0.15
N TRP A 91 6.83 1.75 -0.94
CA TRP A 91 8.00 2.62 -0.96
C TRP A 91 7.90 3.63 -2.09
N VAL A 92 8.39 4.84 -1.83
CA VAL A 92 8.43 5.94 -2.78
C VAL A 92 9.85 6.49 -2.82
N GLU A 93 10.47 6.48 -4.00
CA GLU A 93 11.74 7.14 -4.23
C GLU A 93 11.53 8.66 -4.22
N VAL A 94 12.36 9.36 -3.44
CA VAL A 94 12.31 10.80 -3.26
C VAL A 94 13.70 11.42 -3.42
N ASP A 95 13.73 12.72 -3.66
CA ASP A 95 14.98 13.46 -3.60
C ASP A 95 15.45 13.66 -2.15
N ARG A 96 16.72 14.08 -2.01
CA ARG A 96 17.33 14.33 -0.70
C ARG A 96 16.60 15.41 0.10
N ALA A 97 16.10 16.46 -0.56
CA ALA A 97 15.43 17.57 0.11
C ALA A 97 14.11 17.11 0.73
N THR A 98 13.37 16.28 0.02
CA THR A 98 12.13 15.65 0.46
C THR A 98 12.37 14.69 1.62
N LEU A 99 13.44 13.88 1.56
CA LEU A 99 13.82 13.02 2.70
C LEU A 99 14.08 13.85 3.97
N HIS A 100 14.89 14.91 3.87
CA HIS A 100 15.22 15.73 5.05
C HIS A 100 13.97 16.40 5.61
N ALA A 101 13.10 16.95 4.76
CA ALA A 101 11.84 17.54 5.20
C ALA A 101 10.95 16.52 5.93
N TYR A 102 10.96 15.25 5.50
CA TYR A 102 10.22 14.20 6.21
C TYR A 102 10.84 13.84 7.56
N ILE A 103 12.17 13.81 7.67
CA ILE A 103 12.87 13.59 8.95
C ILE A 103 12.52 14.72 9.93
N ASP A 104 12.54 15.97 9.49
CA ASP A 104 12.15 17.13 10.31
C ASP A 104 10.70 16.96 10.81
N THR A 105 9.80 16.44 9.96
CA THR A 105 8.42 16.11 10.35
C THR A 105 8.34 15.01 11.41
N MET A 106 9.17 13.97 11.33
CA MET A 106 9.19 12.90 12.34
C MET A 106 9.70 13.40 13.70
N GLU A 107 10.67 14.31 13.70
CA GLU A 107 11.28 14.85 14.93
C GLU A 107 10.45 15.98 15.57
N GLU A 108 9.90 16.88 14.76
CA GLU A 108 9.23 18.10 15.21
C GLU A 108 7.70 18.05 15.10
N GLY A 109 7.15 17.03 14.41
CA GLY A 109 5.70 16.91 14.16
C GLY A 109 5.16 17.94 13.16
N ALA A 110 6.02 18.57 12.36
CA ALA A 110 5.62 19.56 11.36
C ALA A 110 4.89 18.92 10.16
N PRO A 111 3.93 19.59 9.51
CA PRO A 111 3.32 19.08 8.29
C PRO A 111 4.35 18.89 7.16
N PHE A 112 4.25 17.78 6.45
CA PHE A 112 5.12 17.42 5.34
C PHE A 112 4.37 17.46 4.01
N SER A 113 5.05 17.93 2.96
CA SER A 113 4.63 17.75 1.58
C SER A 113 5.85 17.51 0.69
N GLY A 114 5.80 16.48 -0.14
CA GLY A 114 6.85 16.12 -1.07
C GLY A 114 6.33 15.47 -2.34
N TYR A 115 7.25 15.15 -3.25
CA TYR A 115 6.96 14.40 -4.48
C TYR A 115 7.95 13.25 -4.63
N GLY A 116 7.53 12.21 -5.33
CA GLY A 116 8.37 11.06 -5.60
C GLY A 116 7.79 10.14 -6.66
N LEU A 117 8.45 8.99 -6.84
CA LEU A 117 8.02 7.93 -7.74
C LEU A 117 7.78 6.64 -6.95
N THR A 118 6.73 5.89 -7.28
CA THR A 118 6.52 4.57 -6.67
C THR A 118 7.75 3.68 -6.90
N ALA A 119 8.20 2.98 -5.86
CA ALA A 119 9.38 2.13 -5.89
C ALA A 119 9.03 0.65 -5.66
N ASN A 120 7.77 0.28 -5.81
CA ASN A 120 7.29 -1.11 -5.82
C ASN A 120 6.44 -1.36 -7.06
N ASP A 121 6.49 -2.58 -7.56
CA ASP A 121 5.50 -3.07 -8.52
C ASP A 121 4.18 -3.26 -7.77
N LEU A 122 3.13 -2.56 -8.18
CA LEU A 122 1.84 -2.57 -7.47
C LEU A 122 0.90 -3.55 -8.17
N PRO A 123 0.50 -4.66 -7.51
CA PRO A 123 -0.45 -5.62 -8.06
C PRO A 123 -1.74 -4.94 -8.54
N GLY A 124 -2.18 -5.26 -9.76
CA GLY A 124 -3.35 -4.63 -10.39
C GLY A 124 -3.07 -3.31 -11.10
N PHE A 125 -1.84 -2.79 -11.03
CA PHE A 125 -1.42 -1.55 -11.68
C PHE A 125 -0.13 -1.81 -12.47
N ASP A 126 -0.28 -2.23 -13.73
CA ASP A 126 0.84 -2.42 -14.64
C ASP A 126 1.43 -1.06 -15.08
N GLY A 127 2.75 -0.96 -15.12
CA GLY A 127 3.44 0.20 -15.67
C GLY A 127 4.78 0.49 -15.01
N ASP A 128 5.46 1.53 -15.51
CA ASP A 128 6.65 2.08 -14.89
C ASP A 128 6.32 2.79 -13.56
N ALA A 129 7.36 3.18 -12.82
CA ALA A 129 7.23 3.96 -11.60
C ALA A 129 6.32 5.19 -11.78
N MET A 130 5.27 5.28 -10.97
CA MET A 130 4.22 6.29 -11.08
C MET A 130 4.50 7.50 -10.17
N PRO A 131 4.27 8.74 -10.64
CA PRO A 131 4.51 9.92 -9.84
C PRO A 131 3.43 10.10 -8.77
N VAL A 132 3.87 10.36 -7.54
CA VAL A 132 3.00 10.58 -6.38
C VAL A 132 3.38 11.85 -5.64
N ARG A 133 2.38 12.50 -5.05
CA ARG A 133 2.55 13.51 -4.01
C ARG A 133 2.47 12.83 -2.65
N LEU A 134 3.39 13.15 -1.77
CA LEU A 134 3.41 12.70 -0.39
C LEU A 134 2.95 13.82 0.53
N THR A 135 2.07 13.51 1.48
CA THR A 135 1.66 14.47 2.52
C THR A 135 1.51 13.79 3.88
N SER A 136 1.90 14.48 4.94
CA SER A 136 1.62 14.07 6.31
C SER A 136 1.25 15.28 7.17
N THR A 137 0.40 15.07 8.17
CA THR A 137 0.06 16.11 9.16
C THR A 137 0.83 15.99 10.47
N GLY A 138 1.66 14.94 10.62
CA GLY A 138 2.46 14.69 11.81
C GLY A 138 3.49 13.57 11.60
N PRO A 139 3.95 12.90 12.68
CA PRO A 139 5.02 11.89 12.60
C PRO A 139 4.58 10.55 11.98
N GLU A 140 3.33 10.45 11.55
CA GLU A 140 2.79 9.28 10.85
C GLU A 140 3.43 9.09 9.47
N ARG A 141 3.24 7.89 8.90
CA ARG A 141 3.66 7.63 7.52
C ARG A 141 2.92 8.58 6.58
N PRO A 142 3.61 9.16 5.58
CA PRO A 142 2.98 10.04 4.64
C PRO A 142 1.99 9.26 3.77
N THR A 143 0.86 9.91 3.49
CA THR A 143 -0.11 9.43 2.51
C THR A 143 0.39 9.79 1.11
N ALA A 144 0.35 8.82 0.21
CA ALA A 144 0.67 8.98 -1.21
C ALA A 144 -0.60 9.21 -2.04
N SER A 145 -0.60 10.27 -2.83
CA SER A 145 -1.61 10.56 -3.84
C SER A 145 -0.98 10.51 -5.23
N ALA A 146 -1.46 9.61 -6.09
CA ALA A 146 -1.04 9.53 -7.47
C ALA A 146 -1.40 10.81 -8.23
N ILE A 147 -0.47 11.27 -9.08
CA ILE A 147 -0.63 12.51 -9.84
C ILE A 147 -1.37 12.28 -11.15
N GLN A 148 -1.23 11.09 -11.73
CA GLN A 148 -1.83 10.73 -13.02
C GLN A 148 -1.90 9.22 -13.21
N GLY A 149 -2.69 8.81 -14.20
CA GLY A 149 -2.73 7.42 -14.67
C GLY A 149 -3.69 6.55 -13.86
N PRO A 150 -3.59 5.21 -14.00
CA PRO A 150 -4.55 4.27 -13.43
C PRO A 150 -4.68 4.36 -11.90
N LEU A 151 -3.59 4.64 -11.18
CA LEU A 151 -3.64 4.84 -9.72
C LEU A 151 -4.44 6.09 -9.34
N GLU A 152 -4.27 7.21 -10.07
CA GLU A 152 -5.01 8.44 -9.79
C GLU A 152 -6.50 8.24 -10.05
N GLN A 153 -6.84 7.52 -11.13
CA GLN A 153 -8.21 7.11 -11.39
C GLN A 153 -8.77 6.22 -10.28
N ALA A 154 -8.01 5.23 -9.81
CA ALA A 154 -8.44 4.35 -8.72
C ALA A 154 -8.62 5.10 -7.38
N GLN A 155 -7.81 6.13 -7.11
CA GLN A 155 -7.98 6.98 -5.93
C GLN A 155 -9.21 7.88 -6.00
N THR A 156 -9.52 8.40 -7.20
CA THR A 156 -10.62 9.35 -7.40
C THR A 156 -11.97 8.66 -7.58
N GLU A 157 -12.00 7.60 -8.38
CA GLU A 157 -13.24 6.88 -8.72
C GLU A 157 -13.50 5.69 -7.80
N GLY A 158 -12.45 5.13 -7.19
CA GLY A 158 -12.49 3.94 -6.35
C GLY A 158 -12.41 2.61 -7.11
N LEU A 159 -11.93 1.59 -6.42
CA LEU A 159 -11.87 0.20 -6.90
C LEU A 159 -13.26 -0.45 -6.88
N SER A 160 -13.59 -1.25 -7.89
CA SER A 160 -14.67 -2.23 -7.71
C SER A 160 -14.21 -3.36 -6.78
N PHE A 161 -15.16 -4.16 -6.29
CA PHE A 161 -14.79 -5.34 -5.52
C PHE A 161 -14.03 -6.38 -6.36
N ASP A 162 -14.32 -6.50 -7.66
CA ASP A 162 -13.57 -7.40 -8.53
C ASP A 162 -12.13 -6.91 -8.74
N ASP A 163 -11.90 -5.60 -8.87
CA ASP A 163 -10.54 -5.02 -8.92
C ASP A 163 -9.75 -5.38 -7.65
N LEU A 164 -10.36 -5.27 -6.47
CA LEU A 164 -9.73 -5.68 -5.21
C LEU A 164 -9.40 -7.18 -5.17
N LEU A 165 -10.29 -8.04 -5.66
CA LEU A 165 -10.06 -9.48 -5.73
C LEU A 165 -8.96 -9.86 -6.73
N ASP A 166 -8.74 -9.05 -7.76
CA ASP A 166 -7.62 -9.20 -8.69
C ASP A 166 -6.30 -8.74 -8.07
N ILE A 167 -6.31 -7.62 -7.34
CA ILE A 167 -5.15 -7.16 -6.55
C ILE A 167 -4.70 -8.24 -5.56
N TYR A 168 -5.62 -8.82 -4.79
CA TYR A 168 -5.31 -9.88 -3.83
C TYR A 168 -4.73 -11.13 -4.51
N ALA A 169 -5.30 -11.56 -5.63
CA ALA A 169 -4.78 -12.70 -6.37
C ALA A 169 -3.37 -12.44 -6.93
N ALA A 170 -3.15 -11.26 -7.51
CA ALA A 170 -1.84 -10.85 -8.02
C ALA A 170 -0.79 -10.68 -6.89
N SER A 171 -1.24 -10.41 -5.66
CA SER A 171 -0.41 -10.37 -4.45
C SER A 171 -0.13 -11.77 -3.86
N GLY A 172 -0.58 -12.85 -4.52
CA GLY A 172 -0.45 -14.23 -4.03
C GLY A 172 -1.43 -14.60 -2.91
N GLN A 173 -2.45 -13.78 -2.70
CA GLN A 173 -3.45 -13.92 -1.64
C GLN A 173 -4.87 -14.09 -2.22
N ASP A 174 -5.03 -14.93 -3.25
CA ASP A 174 -6.34 -15.14 -3.88
C ASP A 174 -7.38 -15.69 -2.87
N ILE A 175 -8.38 -14.86 -2.56
CA ILE A 175 -9.46 -15.20 -1.64
C ILE A 175 -10.74 -15.65 -2.36
N ARG A 176 -10.84 -15.52 -3.69
CA ARG A 176 -12.06 -15.88 -4.44
C ARG A 176 -12.54 -17.31 -4.19
N PRO A 177 -11.65 -18.34 -4.13
CA PRO A 177 -12.07 -19.70 -3.81
C PRO A 177 -12.71 -19.85 -2.42
N HIS A 178 -12.47 -18.90 -1.51
CA HIS A 178 -12.97 -18.93 -0.14
C HIS A 178 -14.32 -18.22 0.05
N LEU A 179 -14.72 -17.42 -0.96
CA LEU A 179 -15.96 -16.65 -0.97
C LEU A 179 -17.11 -17.35 -1.69
N THR A 180 -16.90 -18.56 -2.21
CA THR A 180 -17.95 -19.38 -2.85
C THR A 180 -18.95 -19.91 -1.82
N THR A 181 -20.12 -20.35 -2.30
CA THR A 181 -21.18 -20.99 -1.52
C THR A 181 -20.67 -22.17 -0.69
#